data_AF-A0A450ZAW6-F1
#
_entry.id   AF-A0A450ZAW6-F1
#
_cell.length_a   1.000
_cell.length_b   1.000
_cell.length_c   1.000
_cell.angle_alpha   90.00
_cell.angle_beta   90.00
_cell.angle_gamma   90.00
#
_symmetry.space_group_name_H-M   'P 1'
#
loop_
_entity.id
_entity.type
_entity.pdbx_description
1 polymer ?
#
loop_
_entity_poly.entity_id
_entity_poly.type
_entity_poly.pdbx_seq_one_letter_code
_entity_poly.pdbx_strand_id
1 'polypeptide(L)'
;MTESSHIIKSPLDYLNQLMEQERLTSDYQLSKHLGVSRQLVSNWRHHRAIMDPYHCWKLADALSVDEREIEAAANYQRDKIAKKREYWYNKWQELTANSS
;
A
#
# COMPACT_ATOMS: atom_id res chain seq x y z
N MET A 1 -4.01 19.85 20.16
CA MET A 1 -4.07 18.40 19.92
C MET A 1 -2.97 18.08 18.94
N THR A 2 -1.91 17.41 19.39
CA THR A 2 -0.80 17.01 18.53
C THR A 2 -1.29 15.87 17.63
N GLU A 3 -1.31 16.08 16.31
CA GLU A 3 -1.46 14.96 15.38
C GLU A 3 -0.23 14.06 15.53
N SER A 4 -0.39 12.92 16.20
CA SER A 4 0.63 11.89 16.19
C SER A 4 0.74 11.34 14.76
N SER A 5 1.78 11.75 14.03
CA SER A 5 2.10 11.14 12.75
C SER A 5 2.67 9.75 13.00
N HIS A 6 1.83 8.73 12.91
CA HIS A 6 2.29 7.35 12.98
C HIS A 6 3.13 6.99 11.75
N ILE A 7 4.21 6.25 11.97
CA ILE A 7 5.00 5.62 10.91
C ILE A 7 4.33 4.27 10.61
N ILE A 8 3.83 4.13 9.39
CA ILE A 8 3.14 2.95 8.87
C ILE A 8 3.64 2.73 7.44
N LYS A 9 3.70 1.47 7.02
CA LYS A 9 4.04 1.12 5.65
C LYS A 9 2.99 1.67 4.68
N SER A 10 3.40 2.45 3.70
CA SER A 10 2.51 3.00 2.67
C SER A 10 2.31 2.02 1.52
N PRO A 11 1.27 2.18 0.68
CA PRO A 11 1.13 1.45 -0.58
C PRO A 11 2.40 1.49 -1.47
N LEU A 12 3.15 2.61 -1.43
CA LEU A 12 4.41 2.73 -2.16
C LEU A 12 5.51 1.80 -1.62
N ASP A 13 5.55 1.62 -0.30
CA ASP A 13 6.50 0.71 0.34
C ASP A 13 6.18 -0.76 0.02
N TYR A 14 4.90 -1.12 -0.14
CA TYR A 14 4.52 -2.44 -0.67
C TYR A 14 4.93 -2.62 -2.13
N LEU A 15 4.77 -1.61 -2.98
CA LEU A 15 5.27 -1.67 -4.36
C LEU A 15 6.80 -1.86 -4.40
N ASN A 16 7.54 -1.17 -3.53
CA ASN A 16 8.98 -1.33 -3.43
C ASN A 16 9.37 -2.73 -2.93
N GLN A 17 8.68 -3.25 -1.90
CA GLN A 17 8.88 -4.62 -1.44
C GLN A 17 8.67 -5.64 -2.58
N LEU A 18 7.61 -5.46 -3.38
CA LEU A 18 7.34 -6.37 -4.49
C LEU A 18 8.47 -6.31 -5.53
N MET A 19 8.97 -5.10 -5.83
CA MET A 19 10.11 -4.95 -6.72
C MET A 19 11.36 -5.65 -6.19
N GLU A 20 11.63 -5.57 -4.89
CA GLU A 20 12.76 -6.27 -4.26
C GLU A 20 12.58 -7.79 -4.32
N GLN A 21 11.41 -8.30 -3.93
CA GLN A 21 11.07 -9.73 -3.93
C GLN A 21 11.22 -10.35 -5.32
N GLU A 22 10.65 -9.68 -6.33
CA GLU A 22 10.59 -10.16 -7.71
C GLU A 22 11.79 -9.68 -8.56
N ARG A 23 12.76 -8.99 -7.95
CA ARG A 23 13.96 -8.41 -8.59
C ARG A 23 13.64 -7.52 -9.80
N LEU A 24 12.56 -6.76 -9.72
CA LEU A 24 12.14 -5.82 -10.74
C LEU A 24 12.96 -4.53 -10.60
N THR A 25 13.53 -4.05 -11.69
CA THR A 25 14.41 -2.87 -11.69
C THR A 25 13.74 -1.64 -12.32
N SER A 26 12.48 -1.75 -12.73
CA SER A 26 11.76 -0.67 -13.38
C SER A 26 10.24 -0.73 -13.15
N ASP A 27 9.61 0.44 -13.19
CA ASP A 27 8.14 0.58 -13.19
C ASP A 27 7.48 -0.13 -14.36
N TYR A 28 8.20 -0.27 -15.48
CA TYR A 28 7.71 -1.04 -16.60
C TYR A 28 7.54 -2.52 -16.23
N GLN A 29 8.57 -3.14 -15.64
CA GLN A 29 8.50 -4.52 -15.18
C GLN A 29 7.43 -4.69 -14.10
N LEU A 30 7.36 -3.77 -13.13
CA LEU A 30 6.30 -3.75 -12.11
C LEU A 30 4.91 -3.69 -12.71
N SER A 31 4.69 -2.80 -13.69
CA SER A 31 3.40 -2.69 -14.38
C SER A 31 3.01 -3.97 -15.12
N LYS A 32 3.99 -4.66 -15.74
CA LYS A 32 3.76 -5.93 -16.42
C LYS A 32 3.47 -7.06 -15.45
N HIS A 33 4.22 -7.12 -14.34
CA HIS A 33 4.04 -8.11 -13.29
C HIS A 33 2.64 -7.99 -12.66
N LEU A 34 2.20 -6.79 -12.31
CA LEU A 34 0.86 -6.54 -11.76
C LEU A 34 -0.26 -6.55 -12.82
N GLY A 35 0.07 -6.58 -14.12
CA GLY A 35 -0.92 -6.47 -15.19
C GLY A 35 -1.73 -5.16 -15.12
N VAL A 36 -1.04 -4.04 -14.90
CA VAL A 36 -1.62 -2.67 -14.87
C VAL A 36 -0.91 -1.76 -15.86
N SER A 37 -1.43 -0.56 -16.09
CA SER A 37 -0.76 0.41 -16.95
C SER A 37 0.46 1.04 -16.25
N ARG A 38 1.50 1.39 -17.02
CA ARG A 38 2.65 2.16 -16.51
C ARG A 38 2.24 3.51 -15.93
N GLN A 39 1.23 4.15 -16.52
CA GLN A 39 0.72 5.43 -16.04
C GLN A 39 0.11 5.31 -14.65
N LEU A 40 -0.59 4.20 -14.37
CA LEU A 40 -1.16 3.96 -13.05
C LEU A 40 -0.05 3.78 -11.99
N VAL A 41 0.99 2.99 -12.29
CA VAL A 41 2.16 2.85 -11.41
C VAL A 41 2.81 4.21 -11.14
N SER A 42 3.05 5.00 -12.20
CA SER A 42 3.60 6.36 -12.06
C SER A 42 2.70 7.27 -11.20
N ASN A 43 1.37 7.18 -11.36
CA ASN A 43 0.44 7.96 -10.55
C ASN A 43 0.51 7.57 -9.06
N TRP A 44 0.67 6.30 -8.72
CA TRP A 44 0.88 5.88 -7.34
C TRP A 44 2.22 6.39 -6.78
N ARG A 45 3.32 6.23 -7.52
CA ARG A 45 4.66 6.68 -7.09
C ARG A 45 4.76 8.17 -6.83
N HIS A 46 4.02 8.98 -7.59
CA HIS A 46 4.01 10.43 -7.45
C HIS A 46 2.82 10.96 -6.65
N HIS A 47 2.11 10.09 -5.92
CA HIS A 47 0.95 10.44 -5.11
C HIS A 47 -0.15 11.19 -5.88
N ARG A 48 -0.28 10.95 -7.18
CA ARG A 48 -1.32 11.52 -8.06
C ARG A 48 -2.59 10.65 -8.09
N ALA A 49 -2.50 9.42 -7.61
CA ALA A 49 -3.63 8.53 -7.40
C ALA A 49 -3.45 7.77 -6.08
N ILE A 50 -4.57 7.44 -5.46
CA ILE A 50 -4.63 6.56 -4.29
C ILE A 50 -4.89 5.15 -4.82
N MET A 51 -4.19 4.16 -4.28
CA MET A 51 -4.44 2.76 -4.62
C MET A 51 -5.83 2.36 -4.13
N ASP A 52 -6.67 1.91 -5.06
CA ASP A 52 -8.02 1.43 -4.72
C ASP A 52 -7.98 0.00 -4.14
N PRO A 53 -9.08 -0.48 -3.53
CA PRO A 53 -9.19 -1.84 -2.98
C PRO A 53 -8.73 -2.95 -3.95
N TYR A 54 -9.20 -2.91 -5.20
CA TYR A 54 -8.86 -3.93 -6.19
C TYR A 54 -7.35 -4.03 -6.43
N HIS A 55 -6.66 -2.88 -6.51
CA HIS A 55 -5.21 -2.87 -6.68
C HIS A 55 -4.45 -3.18 -5.39
N CYS A 56 -5.00 -2.90 -4.21
CA CYS A 56 -4.44 -3.35 -2.94
C CYS A 56 -4.42 -4.87 -2.86
N TRP A 57 -5.54 -5.53 -3.19
CA TRP A 57 -5.65 -7.00 -3.18
C TRP A 57 -4.71 -7.64 -4.19
N LYS A 58 -4.67 -7.11 -5.41
CA LYS A 58 -3.75 -7.59 -6.43
C LYS A 58 -2.28 -7.48 -6.02
N LEU A 59 -1.90 -6.41 -5.31
CA LEU A 59 -0.56 -6.26 -4.76
C LEU A 59 -0.30 -7.25 -3.62
N ALA A 60 -1.30 -7.49 -2.78
CA ALA A 60 -1.23 -8.45 -1.68
C ALA A 60 -1.07 -9.89 -2.18
N ASP A 61 -1.82 -10.29 -3.20
CA ASP A 61 -1.68 -11.58 -3.88
C ASP A 61 -0.23 -11.78 -4.38
N ALA A 62 0.36 -10.75 -4.99
CA ALA A 62 1.74 -10.81 -5.50
C ALA A 62 2.78 -10.88 -4.38
N LEU A 63 2.50 -10.29 -3.22
CA LEU A 63 3.38 -10.26 -2.04
C LEU A 63 3.16 -11.44 -1.09
N SER A 64 2.09 -12.23 -1.27
CA SER A 64 1.65 -13.25 -0.31
C SER A 64 1.47 -12.68 1.11
N VAL A 65 0.85 -11.50 1.22
CA VAL A 65 0.47 -10.86 2.49
C VAL A 65 -1.04 -10.71 2.59
N ASP A 66 -1.56 -10.44 3.78
CA ASP A 66 -2.98 -10.17 3.99
C ASP A 66 -3.40 -8.90 3.23
N GLU A 67 -4.39 -9.03 2.36
CA GLU A 67 -4.90 -7.93 1.53
C GLU A 67 -5.43 -6.75 2.33
N ARG A 68 -5.95 -7.02 3.53
CA ARG A 68 -6.50 -6.01 4.44
C ARG A 68 -5.41 -5.11 4.99
N GLU A 69 -4.16 -5.59 5.04
CA GLU A 69 -3.02 -4.82 5.49
C GLU A 69 -2.75 -3.64 4.53
N ILE A 70 -2.68 -3.93 3.23
CA ILE A 70 -2.43 -2.91 2.21
C ILE A 70 -3.62 -1.95 2.09
N GLU A 71 -4.85 -2.47 2.19
CA GLU A 71 -6.04 -1.62 2.24
C GLU A 71 -6.03 -0.68 3.45
N ALA A 72 -5.70 -1.17 4.64
CA ALA A 72 -5.63 -0.33 5.84
C ALA A 72 -4.60 0.79 5.66
N ALA A 73 -3.42 0.48 5.11
CA ALA A 73 -2.41 1.46 4.77
C ALA A 73 -2.90 2.51 3.74
N ALA A 74 -3.56 2.07 2.66
CA ALA A 74 -4.09 2.96 1.63
C ALA A 74 -5.18 3.90 2.20
N ASN A 75 -6.06 3.37 3.04
CA ASN A 75 -7.10 4.16 3.70
C ASN A 75 -6.52 5.14 4.73
N TYR A 76 -5.49 4.74 5.50
CA TYR A 76 -4.77 5.65 6.40
C TYR A 76 -4.18 6.85 5.65
N GLN A 77 -3.59 6.62 4.48
CA GLN A 77 -3.02 7.68 3.63
C GLN A 77 -4.11 8.58 3.01
N ARG A 78 -5.26 8.00 2.65
CA ARG A 78 -6.38 8.73 2.02
C ARG A 78 -7.13 9.62 2.99
N ASP A 79 -7.44 9.10 4.18
CA ASP A 79 -8.36 9.75 5.09
C ASP A 79 -7.75 11.02 5.71
N LYS A 80 -8.49 12.12 5.65
CA LYS A 80 -8.06 13.41 6.23
C LYS A 80 -8.56 13.62 7.66
N ILE A 81 -9.46 12.76 8.13
CA ILE A 81 -10.05 12.85 9.47
C ILE A 81 -9.18 12.06 10.44
N ALA A 82 -8.62 12.73 11.45
CA ALA A 82 -7.70 12.12 12.42
C ALA A 82 -8.24 10.82 13.03
N LYS A 83 -9.51 10.80 13.48
CA LYS A 83 -10.14 9.58 14.03
C LYS A 83 -10.23 8.41 13.04
N LYS A 84 -10.44 8.70 11.75
CA LYS A 84 -10.46 7.67 10.70
C LYS A 84 -9.05 7.15 10.41
N ARG A 85 -8.07 8.04 10.37
CA ARG A 85 -6.65 7.65 10.25
C ARG A 85 -6.26 6.73 11.42
N GLU A 86 -6.56 7.12 12.65
CA GLU A 86 -6.29 6.29 13.83
C GLU A 86 -6.96 4.90 13.73
N TYR A 87 -8.22 4.83 13.28
CA TYR A 87 -8.89 3.56 13.04
C TYR A 87 -8.12 2.66 12.05
N TRP A 88 -7.70 3.19 10.91
CA TRP A 88 -6.96 2.43 9.90
C TRP A 88 -5.56 2.03 10.35
N TYR A 89 -4.89 2.91 11.10
CA TYR A 89 -3.60 2.59 11.71
C TYR A 89 -3.72 1.40 12.66
N ASN A 90 -4.72 1.40 13.56
CA ASN A 90 -4.95 0.29 14.48
C ASN A 90 -5.23 -1.01 13.72
N LYS A 91 -6.04 -0.97 12.65
CA LYS A 91 -6.29 -2.13 11.79
C LYS A 91 -5.01 -2.66 11.17
N TRP A 92 -4.16 -1.79 10.64
CA TRP A 92 -2.88 -2.18 10.07
C TRP A 92 -1.94 -2.81 11.10
N GLN A 93 -1.88 -2.27 12.32
CA GLN A 93 -1.08 -2.84 13.40
C GLN A 93 -1.57 -4.24 13.80
N GLU A 94 -2.89 -4.43 13.92
CA GLU A 94 -3.48 -5.73 14.21
C GLU A 94 -3.12 -6.77 13.14
N LEU A 95 -3.14 -6.39 11.86
CA LEU A 95 -2.87 -7.30 10.75
C LEU A 95 -1.38 -7.65 10.66
N THR A 96 -0.49 -6.64 10.73
CA THR A 96 0.96 -6.86 10.66
C THR A 96 1.53 -7.65 11.83
N ALA A 97 0.96 -7.49 13.03
CA ALA A 97 1.41 -8.23 14.22
C ALA A 97 1.03 -9.72 14.18
N ASN A 98 -0.03 -10.08 13.46
CA ASN A 98 -0.51 -11.46 13.34
C ASN A 98 0.07 -12.20 12.12
N SER A 99 0.81 -11.51 11.26
CA SER A 99 1.48 -12.07 10.08
C SER A 99 2.88 -12.66 10.39
N SER A 100 3.21 -12.90 11.67
CA SER A 100 4.48 -13.45 12.16
C SER A 100 4.37 -14.86 12.73
#